data_AF-A0A2E8WZ73-F1
#
_entry.id   AF-A0A2E8WZ73-F1
#
_cell.length_a   1.000
_cell.length_b   1.000
_cell.length_c   1.000
_cell.angle_alpha   90.00
_cell.angle_beta   90.00
_cell.angle_gamma   90.00
#
_symmetry.space_group_name_H-M   'P 1'
#
loop_
_entity.id
_entity.type
_entity.pdbx_description
1 polymer ?
#
loop_
_entity_poly.entity_id
_entity_poly.type
_entity_poly.pdbx_seq_one_letter_code
_entity_poly.pdbx_strand_id
1 'polypeptide(L)'
;MNDSAHILLLDPLHGGSHAAWSQGVQDGLTQQGHRVELKTFPANHWKWRMQGAAAIWAHELQDTPPPDVLLTTDMCDLAQLK
;
A
#
# COMPACT_ATOMS: atom_id res chain seq x y z
N MET A 1 25.88 -4.66 -3.36
CA MET A 1 24.76 -4.92 -4.28
C MET A 1 23.53 -4.83 -3.39
N ASN A 2 22.67 -3.82 -3.58
CA ASN A 2 21.38 -3.86 -2.90
C ASN A 2 20.56 -4.91 -3.64
N ASP A 3 20.12 -5.94 -2.95
CA ASP A 3 19.17 -6.88 -3.52
C ASP A 3 17.87 -6.13 -3.80
N SER A 4 17.36 -6.28 -5.03
CA SER A 4 16.07 -5.70 -5.40
C SER A 4 14.97 -6.45 -4.63
N ALA A 5 14.01 -5.71 -4.08
CA ALA A 5 12.90 -6.25 -3.31
C ALA A 5 11.58 -5.88 -3.98
N HIS A 6 10.61 -6.79 -3.91
CA HIS A 6 9.23 -6.51 -4.27
C HIS A 6 8.49 -5.95 -3.05
N ILE A 7 8.08 -4.68 -3.15
CA ILE A 7 7.45 -3.92 -2.08
C ILE A 7 6.01 -3.58 -2.48
N LEU A 8 5.04 -4.03 -1.68
CA LEU A 8 3.64 -3.61 -1.81
C LEU A 8 3.37 -2.48 -0.80
N LEU A 9 2.97 -1.32 -1.31
CA LEU A 9 2.59 -0.15 -0.52
C LEU A 9 1.08 0.08 -0.61
N LEU A 10 0.42 0.07 0.53
CA LEU A 10 -1.04 0.20 0.65
C LEU A 10 -1.43 1.54 1.28
N ASP A 11 -2.14 2.39 0.53
CA ASP A 11 -2.69 3.66 1.03
C ASP A 11 -4.22 3.74 0.86
N PRO A 12 -5.00 3.40 1.90
CA PRO A 12 -6.46 3.38 1.86
C PRO A 12 -7.12 4.75 1.68
N LEU A 13 -6.41 5.85 1.95
CA LEU A 13 -6.99 7.19 1.95
C LEU A 13 -6.10 8.14 1.15
N HIS A 14 -6.00 7.89 -0.14
CA HIS A 14 -5.05 8.55 -1.02
C HIS A 14 -5.50 9.94 -1.42
N GLY A 15 -5.10 10.93 -0.62
CA GLY A 15 -5.30 12.35 -0.87
C GLY A 15 -4.48 13.21 0.10
N GLY A 16 -4.30 14.48 -0.22
CA GLY A 16 -3.54 15.41 0.62
C GLY A 16 -2.16 14.86 1.03
N SER A 17 -1.87 14.87 2.33
CA SER A 17 -0.61 14.39 2.89
C SER A 17 -0.36 12.89 2.69
N HIS A 18 -1.40 12.05 2.68
CA HIS A 18 -1.24 10.61 2.47
C HIS A 18 -0.73 10.32 1.05
N ALA A 19 -1.34 10.96 0.05
CA ALA A 19 -0.89 10.83 -1.33
C ALA A 19 0.53 11.37 -1.54
N ALA A 20 0.85 12.52 -0.96
CA ALA A 20 2.19 13.09 -1.03
C ALA A 20 3.24 12.14 -0.40
N TRP A 21 2.92 11.55 0.75
CA TRP A 21 3.79 10.59 1.42
C TRP A 21 3.96 9.30 0.62
N SER A 22 2.86 8.66 0.21
CA SER A 22 2.93 7.35 -0.47
C SER A 22 3.62 7.45 -1.83
N GLN A 23 3.38 8.54 -2.57
CA GLN A 23 4.07 8.79 -3.84
C GLN A 23 5.57 9.05 -3.61
N GLY A 24 5.93 9.87 -2.62
CA GLY A 24 7.33 10.13 -2.30
C GLY A 24 8.08 8.87 -1.86
N VAL A 25 7.44 7.99 -1.08
CA VAL A 25 8.00 6.69 -0.70
C VAL A 25 8.17 5.79 -1.93
N GLN A 26 7.15 5.69 -2.78
CA GLN A 26 7.24 4.91 -4.03
C GLN A 26 8.40 5.39 -4.90
N ASP A 27 8.48 6.70 -5.14
CA ASP A 27 9.51 7.30 -5.99
C ASP A 27 10.91 7.04 -5.42
N GLY A 28 11.11 7.30 -4.12
CA GLY A 28 12.39 7.11 -3.46
C GLY A 28 12.88 5.67 -3.47
N LEU A 29 12.00 4.70 -3.16
CA LEU A 29 12.35 3.27 -3.17
C LEU A 29 12.58 2.74 -4.58
N THR A 30 11.82 3.22 -5.56
CA THR A 30 12.04 2.87 -6.98
C THR A 30 13.41 3.39 -7.45
N GLN A 31 13.80 4.61 -7.05
CA GLN A 31 15.14 5.16 -7.33
C GLN A 31 16.28 4.36 -6.69
N GLN A 32 16.02 3.65 -5.58
CA GLN A 32 16.97 2.73 -4.96
C GLN A 32 17.00 1.33 -5.62
N GLY A 33 16.22 1.10 -6.67
CA GLY A 33 16.24 -0.14 -7.45
C GLY A 33 15.27 -1.23 -6.96
N HIS A 34 14.31 -0.89 -6.10
CA HIS A 34 13.25 -1.80 -5.67
C HIS A 34 12.06 -1.76 -6.65
N ARG A 35 11.32 -2.88 -6.75
CA ARG A 35 10.02 -2.92 -7.44
C ARG A 35 8.95 -2.50 -6.44
N VAL A 36 8.29 -1.38 -6.66
CA VAL A 36 7.28 -0.85 -5.73
C VAL A 36 5.90 -0.74 -6.38
N GLU A 37 4.94 -1.45 -5.81
CA GLU A 37 3.53 -1.40 -6.21
C GLU A 37 2.73 -0.59 -5.20
N LEU A 38 2.17 0.54 -5.64
CA LEU A 38 1.32 1.39 -4.81
C LEU A 38 -0.15 1.12 -5.14
N LYS A 39 -0.87 0.51 -4.19
CA LYS A 39 -2.34 0.33 -4.27
C LYS A 39 -3.02 1.39 -3.42
N THR A 40 -3.99 2.07 -4.03
CA THR A 40 -4.64 3.24 -3.43
C THR A 40 -6.14 3.20 -3.55
N PHE A 41 -6.78 3.98 -2.69
CA PHE A 41 -8.20 4.28 -2.77
C PHE A 41 -8.43 5.79 -2.66
N PRO A 42 -9.45 6.35 -3.34
CA PRO A 42 -9.78 7.77 -3.22
C PRO A 42 -9.99 8.21 -1.77
N ALA A 43 -9.49 9.40 -1.43
CA ALA A 43 -9.66 10.04 -0.11
C ALA A 43 -11.09 10.52 0.17
N ASN A 44 -12.04 9.58 0.22
CA ASN A 44 -13.42 9.80 0.63
C ASN A 44 -13.87 8.71 1.61
N HIS A 45 -14.92 9.01 2.38
CA HIS A 45 -15.52 8.05 3.32
C HIS A 45 -14.50 7.41 4.29
N TRP A 46 -13.66 8.22 4.94
CA TRP A 46 -12.45 7.74 5.64
C TRP A 46 -12.65 6.57 6.61
N LYS A 47 -13.75 6.54 7.38
CA LYS A 47 -14.06 5.42 8.28
C LYS A 47 -14.21 4.09 7.54
N TRP A 48 -14.87 4.13 6.37
CA TRP A 48 -15.04 2.96 5.51
C TRP A 48 -13.72 2.53 4.89
N ARG A 49 -12.86 3.49 4.52
CA ARG A 49 -11.51 3.17 4.03
C ARG A 49 -10.67 2.48 5.09
N MET A 50 -10.73 2.96 6.33
CA MET A 50 -9.98 2.34 7.42
C MET A 50 -10.36 0.88 7.68
N GLN A 51 -11.66 0.59 7.66
CA GLN A 51 -12.16 -0.74 8.02
C GLN A 51 -12.28 -1.70 6.83
N GLY A 52 -12.55 -1.17 5.63
CA GLY A 52 -12.92 -1.97 4.46
C GLY A 52 -11.81 -2.19 3.44
N ALA A 53 -10.79 -1.31 3.38
CA ALA A 53 -9.77 -1.38 2.34
C ALA A 53 -8.98 -2.71 2.38
N ALA A 54 -8.58 -3.14 3.56
CA ALA A 54 -7.84 -4.39 3.74
C ALA A 54 -8.63 -5.62 3.29
N ALA A 55 -9.95 -5.67 3.54
CA ALA A 55 -10.79 -6.78 3.07
C ALA A 55 -10.92 -6.81 1.54
N ILE A 56 -10.99 -5.64 0.90
CA ILE A 56 -11.01 -5.56 -0.57
C ILE A 56 -9.68 -6.05 -1.14
N TRP A 57 -8.56 -5.59 -0.59
CA TRP A 57 -7.24 -6.02 -1.06
C TRP A 57 -6.93 -7.47 -0.75
N ALA A 58 -7.39 -8.01 0.38
CA ALA A 58 -7.27 -9.44 0.67
C ALA A 58 -7.85 -10.30 -0.47
N HIS A 59 -9.04 -9.92 -0.95
CA HIS A 59 -9.65 -10.57 -2.09
C HIS A 59 -8.86 -10.37 -3.39
N GLU A 60 -8.39 -9.15 -3.68
CA GLU A 60 -7.58 -8.87 -4.87
C GLU A 60 -6.22 -9.58 -4.89
N LEU A 61 -5.63 -9.81 -3.72
CA LEU A 61 -4.29 -10.36 -3.57
C LEU A 61 -4.28 -11.89 -3.40
N GLN A 62 -5.45 -12.53 -3.30
CA GLN A 62 -5.58 -13.96 -2.99
C GLN A 62 -4.75 -14.87 -3.91
N ASP A 63 -4.67 -14.54 -5.21
CA ASP A 63 -3.93 -15.30 -6.22
C ASP A 63 -2.62 -14.60 -6.63
N THR A 64 -2.17 -13.61 -5.86
CA THR A 64 -0.93 -12.87 -6.12
C THR A 64 0.19 -13.42 -5.23
N PRO A 65 1.41 -13.64 -5.77
CA PRO A 65 2.56 -13.97 -4.93
C PRO A 65 2.79 -12.90 -3.85
N PRO A 66 3.14 -13.29 -2.61
CA PRO A 66 3.38 -12.33 -1.55
C PRO A 66 4.57 -11.41 -1.89
N PRO A 67 4.53 -10.13 -1.49
CA PRO A 67 5.68 -9.25 -1.61
C PRO A 67 6.75 -9.65 -0.59
N ASP A 68 8.00 -9.23 -0.82
CA ASP A 68 9.07 -9.35 0.17
C ASP A 68 8.81 -8.40 1.36
N VAL A 69 8.19 -7.25 1.07
CA VAL A 69 7.85 -6.23 2.08
C VAL A 69 6.44 -5.69 1.83
N LEU A 70 5.63 -5.64 2.89
CA LEU A 70 4.36 -4.94 2.92
C LEU A 70 4.50 -3.65 3.75
N LEU A 71 4.20 -2.51 3.12
CA LEU A 71 4.13 -1.21 3.76
C LEU A 71 2.69 -0.69 3.68
N THR A 72 2.22 -0.01 4.72
CA THR A 72 0.89 0.62 4.70
C THR A 72 0.85 1.87 5.56
N THR A 73 -0.07 2.79 5.25
CA THR A 73 -0.38 3.91 6.13
C THR A 73 -1.15 3.43 7.37
N ASP A 74 -1.14 4.24 8.43
CA ASP A 74 -1.91 4.00 9.66
C ASP A 74 -3.43 3.91 9.44
N MET A 75 -3.90 4.34 8.26
CA MET A 75 -5.28 4.26 7.83
C MET A 75 -5.69 2.87 7.34
N CYS A 76 -4.83 1.85 7.38
CA CYS A 76 -5.19 0.49 7.03
C CYS A 76 -5.36 -0.38 8.27
N ASP A 77 -6.55 -0.95 8.49
CA ASP A 77 -6.73 -2.05 9.46
C ASP A 77 -6.07 -3.33 8.93
N LEU A 78 -4.75 -3.43 9.11
CA LEU A 78 -3.93 -4.52 8.60
C LEU A 78 -4.37 -5.89 9.14
N ALA A 79 -5.01 -5.94 10.32
CA ALA A 79 -5.49 -7.20 10.90
C ALA A 79 -6.64 -7.84 10.08
N GLN A 80 -7.24 -7.09 9.15
CA GLN A 80 -8.26 -7.58 8.21
C GLN A 80 -7.69 -8.05 6.87
N LEU A 81 -6.39 -7.92 6.63
CA LEU A 81 -5.74 -8.41 5.41
C LEU A 81 -5.46 -9.92 5.55
N LYS A 82 -6.40 -10.77 5.12
CA LYS A 82 -6.39 -12.23 5.36
C LYS A 82 -6.85 -13.03 4.16
#